data_AF-A0A6M2CNZ6-F1
#
_entry.id   AF-A0A6M2CNZ6-F1
#
_cell.length_a   1.000
_cell.length_b   1.000
_cell.length_c   1.000
_cell.angle_alpha   90.00
_cell.angle_beta   90.00
_cell.angle_gamma   90.00
#
_symmetry.space_group_name_H-M   'P 1'
#
loop_
_entity.id
_entity.type
_entity.pdbx_description
1 polymer ?
#
loop_
_entity_poly.entity_id
_entity_poly.type
_entity_poly.pdbx_seq_one_letter_code
_entity_poly.pdbx_strand_id
1 'polypeptide(L)'
;KILTTCNELTKHFYLSRRIFPPSHKNQTLPQAITLRLLLTQTYPTLKMLQIIYPDLYLSNLCPHCGEIASLEHMLWQCIKFAHLPNITSAWWEAAFRSSSLADQLWAVHQAREAAEELGISVPTWELPATQ
;
A
#
# COMPACT_ATOMS: atom_id res chain seq x y z
N LYS A 1 -28.52 6.22 -19.45
CA LYS A 1 -28.15 5.10 -20.35
C LYS A 1 -28.76 3.83 -19.77
N ILE A 2 -29.66 3.16 -20.48
CA ILE A 2 -30.31 1.93 -20.01
C ILE A 2 -29.31 0.77 -20.19
N LEU A 3 -29.05 -0.01 -19.14
CA LEU A 3 -28.18 -1.19 -19.17
C LEU A 3 -29.04 -2.37 -19.66
N THR A 4 -28.73 -2.94 -20.81
CA THR A 4 -29.62 -3.91 -21.50
C THR A 4 -29.09 -5.33 -21.48
N THR A 5 -27.80 -5.53 -21.18
CA THR A 5 -27.20 -6.87 -21.10
C THR A 5 -26.85 -7.27 -19.66
N CYS A 6 -26.86 -8.57 -19.38
CA CYS A 6 -26.46 -9.11 -18.08
C CYS A 6 -25.02 -8.68 -17.68
N ASN A 7 -24.09 -8.66 -18.64
CA ASN A 7 -22.71 -8.20 -18.45
C ASN A 7 -22.63 -6.70 -18.08
N GLU A 8 -23.43 -5.85 -18.70
CA GLU A 8 -23.49 -4.41 -18.36
C GLU A 8 -24.07 -4.19 -16.97
N LEU A 9 -25.16 -4.88 -16.62
CA LEU A 9 -25.79 -4.81 -15.30
C LEU A 9 -24.81 -5.24 -14.19
N THR A 10 -24.21 -6.43 -14.34
CA THR A 10 -23.26 -6.96 -13.37
C THR A 10 -22.02 -6.09 -13.22
N LYS A 11 -21.43 -5.60 -14.33
CA LYS A 11 -20.32 -4.65 -14.28
C LYS A 11 -20.70 -3.34 -13.62
N HIS A 12 -21.88 -2.78 -13.89
CA HIS A 12 -22.33 -1.55 -13.26
C HIS A 12 -22.37 -1.69 -11.74
N PHE A 13 -23.09 -2.69 -11.21
CA PHE A 13 -23.16 -2.90 -9.76
C PHE A 13 -21.84 -3.33 -9.14
N TYR A 14 -20.99 -4.04 -9.87
CA TYR A 14 -19.64 -4.39 -9.40
C TYR A 14 -18.76 -3.14 -9.27
N LEU A 15 -18.74 -2.27 -10.28
CA LEU A 15 -17.94 -1.05 -10.28
C LEU A 15 -18.48 -0.02 -9.27
N SER A 16 -19.79 0.11 -9.13
CA SER A 16 -20.41 1.03 -8.17
C SER A 16 -20.17 0.66 -6.70
N ARG A 17 -19.81 -0.60 -6.41
CA ARG A 17 -19.46 -1.07 -5.06
C ARG A 17 -18.00 -0.81 -4.68
N ARG A 18 -17.19 -0.24 -5.56
CA ARG A 18 -15.78 0.04 -5.28
C ARG A 18 -15.65 1.25 -4.37
N ILE A 19 -14.95 1.07 -3.25
CA ILE A 19 -14.59 2.14 -2.32
C ILE A 19 -13.32 2.86 -2.80
N PHE A 20 -12.42 2.12 -3.46
CA PHE A 20 -11.14 2.61 -3.97
C PHE A 20 -11.03 2.47 -5.48
N PRO A 21 -10.30 3.38 -6.16
CA PRO A 21 -10.11 3.33 -7.61
C PRO A 21 -9.32 2.08 -8.02
N PRO A 22 -9.50 1.63 -9.28
CA PRO A 22 -8.61 0.62 -9.84
C PRO A 22 -7.19 1.17 -10.00
N SER A 23 -6.23 0.25 -10.10
CA SER A 23 -4.88 0.57 -10.55
C SER A 23 -4.90 1.25 -11.93
N HIS A 24 -4.06 2.27 -12.10
CA HIS A 24 -3.92 2.97 -13.36
C HIS A 24 -3.31 2.06 -14.42
N LYS A 25 -3.82 2.15 -15.66
CA LYS A 25 -3.42 1.31 -16.81
C LYS A 25 -1.92 1.28 -17.15
N ASN A 26 -1.16 2.28 -16.71
CA ASN A 26 0.29 2.39 -16.95
C ASN A 26 1.15 1.88 -15.77
N GLN A 27 0.54 1.27 -14.75
CA GLN A 27 1.30 0.65 -13.67
C GLN A 27 1.81 -0.72 -14.09
N THR A 28 3.00 -1.07 -13.61
CA THR A 28 3.48 -2.44 -13.69
C THR A 28 2.65 -3.34 -12.77
N LEU A 29 2.60 -4.64 -13.07
CA LEU A 29 1.89 -5.61 -12.23
C LEU A 29 2.30 -5.52 -10.73
N PRO A 30 3.60 -5.46 -10.38
CA PRO A 30 4.03 -5.28 -8.99
C PRO A 30 3.48 -4.01 -8.35
N GLN A 31 3.51 -2.87 -9.05
CA GLN A 31 2.97 -1.62 -8.54
C GLN A 31 1.46 -1.73 -8.26
N ALA A 32 0.72 -2.36 -9.17
CA ALA A 32 -0.70 -2.63 -9.00
C ALA A 32 -1.00 -3.54 -7.80
N ILE A 33 -0.17 -4.57 -7.58
CA ILE A 33 -0.26 -5.46 -6.42
C ILE A 33 0.03 -4.69 -5.13
N THR A 34 1.13 -3.93 -5.08
CA THR A 34 1.47 -3.10 -3.91
C THR A 34 0.34 -2.14 -3.56
N LEU A 35 -0.18 -1.41 -4.56
CA LEU A 35 -1.33 -0.53 -4.36
C LEU A 35 -2.52 -1.30 -3.80
N ARG A 36 -2.82 -2.49 -4.34
CA ARG A 36 -3.92 -3.31 -3.84
C ARG A 36 -3.74 -3.70 -2.38
N LEU A 37 -2.55 -4.13 -1.99
CA LEU A 37 -2.22 -4.51 -0.61
C LEU A 37 -2.36 -3.34 0.36
N LEU A 38 -1.96 -2.13 -0.06
CA LEU A 38 -2.14 -0.91 0.73
C LEU A 38 -3.63 -0.61 0.95
N LEU A 39 -4.42 -0.65 -0.13
CA LEU A 39 -5.86 -0.39 -0.08
C LEU A 39 -6.64 -1.41 0.75
N THR A 40 -6.14 -2.65 0.86
CA THR A 40 -6.75 -3.70 1.69
C THR A 40 -6.12 -3.82 3.09
N GLN A 41 -5.18 -2.95 3.44
CA GLN A 41 -4.42 -2.99 4.70
C GLN A 41 -3.70 -4.32 4.96
N THR A 42 -3.32 -5.02 3.89
CA THR A 42 -2.60 -6.32 3.96
C THR A 42 -1.15 -6.19 3.48
N TYR A 43 -0.64 -4.96 3.38
CA TYR A 43 0.76 -4.73 3.06
C TYR A 43 1.65 -5.24 4.21
N PRO A 44 2.79 -5.90 3.93
CA PRO A 44 3.64 -6.46 4.97
C PRO A 44 4.13 -5.39 5.95
N THR A 45 4.04 -5.69 7.25
CA THR A 45 4.50 -4.83 8.35
C THR A 45 5.21 -5.69 9.39
N LEU A 46 6.10 -5.12 10.20
CA LEU A 46 6.76 -5.89 11.27
C LEU A 46 5.75 -6.46 12.26
N LYS A 47 4.68 -5.72 12.57
CA LYS A 47 3.56 -6.22 13.38
C LYS A 47 2.96 -7.50 12.80
N MET A 48 2.68 -7.52 11.50
CA MET A 48 2.11 -8.69 10.82
C MET A 48 3.14 -9.83 10.74
N LEU A 49 4.39 -9.53 10.40
CA LEU A 49 5.43 -10.52 10.17
C LEU A 49 5.88 -11.21 11.46
N GLN A 50 5.93 -10.51 12.59
CA GLN A 50 6.18 -11.14 13.90
C GLN A 50 5.08 -12.15 14.26
N ILE A 51 3.83 -11.88 13.91
CA ILE A 51 2.72 -12.81 14.18
C ILE A 51 2.85 -14.08 13.33
N ILE A 52 3.26 -13.93 12.07
CA ILE A 52 3.35 -15.05 11.11
C ILE A 52 4.65 -15.86 11.28
N TYR A 53 5.76 -15.17 11.52
CA TYR A 53 7.11 -15.74 11.60
C TYR A 53 7.86 -15.20 12.83
N PRO A 54 7.42 -15.55 14.05
CA PRO A 54 8.00 -15.02 15.30
C PRO A 54 9.49 -15.37 15.46
N ASP A 55 9.93 -16.51 14.91
CA ASP A 55 11.33 -16.94 14.98
C ASP A 55 12.27 -16.11 14.09
N LEU A 56 11.73 -15.53 13.01
CA LEU A 56 12.50 -14.69 12.07
C LEU A 56 12.40 -13.21 12.42
N TYR A 57 11.23 -12.75 12.88
CA TYR A 57 10.94 -11.37 13.23
C TYR A 57 10.78 -11.23 14.74
N LEU A 58 11.91 -11.15 15.45
CA LEU A 58 11.95 -11.13 16.92
C LEU A 58 11.27 -9.90 17.54
N SER A 59 11.18 -8.80 16.80
CA SER A 59 10.58 -7.54 17.25
C SER A 59 9.59 -7.00 16.23
N ASN A 60 8.47 -6.45 16.71
CA ASN A 60 7.52 -5.67 15.92
C ASN A 60 7.70 -4.16 16.09
N LEU A 61 8.74 -3.73 16.80
CA LEU A 61 8.98 -2.33 17.12
C LEU A 61 9.74 -1.64 15.98
N CYS A 62 9.37 -0.39 15.73
CA CYS A 62 10.05 0.48 14.80
C CYS A 62 11.43 0.87 15.36
N PRO A 63 12.53 0.72 14.60
CA PRO A 63 13.87 1.08 15.03
C PRO A 63 14.06 2.59 15.25
N HIS A 64 13.19 3.42 14.68
CA HIS A 64 13.31 4.89 14.80
C HIS A 64 12.70 5.44 16.09
N CYS A 65 11.67 4.82 16.65
CA CYS A 65 10.93 5.37 17.78
C CYS A 65 10.47 4.36 18.83
N GLY A 66 10.67 3.06 18.60
CA GLY A 66 10.30 1.99 19.54
C GLY A 66 8.81 1.66 19.61
N GLU A 67 7.96 2.28 18.80
CA GLU A 67 6.52 1.98 18.73
C GLU A 67 6.24 0.79 17.81
N ILE A 68 5.07 0.16 17.93
CA ILE A 68 4.68 -0.96 17.06
C ILE A 68 4.61 -0.49 15.61
N ALA A 69 5.41 -1.10 14.74
CA ALA A 69 5.43 -0.84 13.30
C ALA A 69 4.22 -1.48 12.60
N SER A 70 3.06 -0.85 12.80
CA SER A 70 1.82 -1.06 12.02
C SER A 70 1.90 -0.39 10.64
N LEU A 71 0.91 -0.61 9.79
CA LEU A 71 0.89 0.01 8.47
C LEU A 71 0.83 1.55 8.58
N GLU A 72 -0.08 2.08 9.40
CA GLU A 72 -0.19 3.52 9.62
C GLU A 72 1.09 4.12 10.21
N HIS A 73 1.75 3.36 11.10
CA HIS A 73 3.04 3.74 11.66
C HIS A 73 4.12 3.88 10.58
N MET A 74 4.23 2.87 9.72
CA MET A 74 5.17 2.86 8.60
C MET A 74 4.94 4.01 7.63
N LEU A 75 3.69 4.41 7.42
CA LEU A 75 3.32 5.35 6.37
C LEU A 75 3.27 6.82 6.82
N TRP A 76 2.82 7.13 8.04
CA TRP A 76 2.72 8.53 8.50
C TRP A 76 2.77 8.76 10.01
N GLN A 77 2.51 7.78 10.88
CA GLN A 77 2.45 8.05 12.34
C GLN A 77 3.83 8.04 13.03
N CYS A 78 4.87 7.51 12.37
CA CYS A 78 6.21 7.51 12.96
C CYS A 78 6.74 8.94 13.15
N ILE A 79 7.44 9.19 14.28
CA ILE A 79 8.04 10.50 14.59
C ILE A 79 9.03 10.97 13.53
N LYS A 80 9.58 10.05 12.73
CA LYS A 80 10.43 10.39 11.58
C LYS A 80 9.73 11.31 10.59
N PHE A 81 8.40 11.24 10.48
CA PHE A 81 7.62 12.07 9.58
C PHE A 81 7.18 13.41 10.19
N ALA A 82 7.45 13.67 11.48
CA ALA A 82 6.97 14.85 12.17
C ALA A 82 7.41 16.18 11.53
N HIS A 83 8.52 16.17 10.80
CA HIS A 83 9.05 17.34 10.10
C HIS A 83 8.50 17.50 8.66
N LEU A 84 7.74 16.53 8.16
CA LEU A 84 7.23 16.50 6.79
C LEU A 84 5.73 16.85 6.78
N PRO A 85 5.35 18.10 6.46
CA PRO A 85 3.97 18.56 6.56
C PRO A 85 3.00 17.85 5.60
N ASN A 86 3.54 17.21 4.55
CA ASN A 86 2.76 16.54 3.51
C ASN A 86 2.57 15.04 3.76
N ILE A 87 3.11 14.48 4.84
CA ILE A 87 2.95 13.05 5.17
C ILE A 87 2.01 12.93 6.37
N THR A 88 0.71 12.99 6.08
CA THR A 88 -0.36 12.92 7.08
C THR A 88 -1.40 11.87 6.68
N SER A 89 -2.24 11.44 7.63
CA SER A 89 -3.36 10.51 7.36
C SER A 89 -4.25 11.02 6.21
N ALA A 90 -4.64 12.29 6.24
CA ALA A 90 -5.50 12.88 5.24
C ALA A 90 -4.87 12.86 3.83
N TRP A 91 -3.56 13.07 3.75
CA TRP A 91 -2.83 13.00 2.50
C TRP A 91 -2.81 11.57 1.93
N TRP A 92 -2.53 10.58 2.78
CA TRP A 92 -2.56 9.17 2.39
C TRP A 92 -3.97 8.72 1.96
N GLU A 93 -5.01 9.15 2.67
CA GLU A 93 -6.40 8.88 2.29
C GLU A 93 -6.76 9.49 0.94
N ALA A 94 -6.31 10.72 0.67
CA ALA A 94 -6.50 11.37 -0.62
C ALA A 94 -5.77 10.60 -1.75
N ALA A 95 -4.52 10.19 -1.52
CA ALA A 95 -3.74 9.40 -2.47
C ALA A 95 -4.41 8.04 -2.76
N PHE A 96 -4.91 7.35 -1.74
CA PHE A 96 -5.62 6.08 -1.89
C PHE A 96 -6.94 6.19 -2.65
N ARG A 97 -7.60 7.36 -2.63
CA ARG A 97 -8.82 7.62 -3.40
C ARG A 97 -8.56 8.17 -4.80
N SER A 98 -7.31 8.51 -5.12
CA SER A 98 -6.95 9.10 -6.41
C SER A 98 -6.84 8.05 -7.52
N SER A 99 -7.41 8.40 -8.67
CA SER A 99 -7.23 7.63 -9.92
C SER A 99 -6.02 8.10 -10.73
N SER A 100 -5.29 9.12 -10.24
CA SER A 100 -4.09 9.66 -10.87
C SER A 100 -2.95 8.66 -10.82
N LEU A 101 -2.24 8.50 -11.94
CA LEU A 101 -1.02 7.68 -11.98
C LEU A 101 0.03 8.20 -10.97
N ALA A 102 0.19 9.52 -10.87
CA ALA A 102 1.20 10.14 -10.02
C ALA A 102 0.96 9.82 -8.54
N ASP A 103 -0.27 9.96 -8.07
CA ASP A 103 -0.62 9.73 -6.66
C ASP A 103 -0.50 8.25 -6.29
N GLN A 104 -0.94 7.36 -7.19
CA GLN A 104 -0.81 5.93 -6.97
C GLN A 104 0.65 5.47 -6.97
N LEU A 105 1.49 6.00 -7.87
CA LEU A 105 2.93 5.70 -7.88
C LEU A 105 3.63 6.26 -6.64
N TRP A 106 3.26 7.47 -6.21
CA TRP A 106 3.76 8.07 -4.98
C TRP A 106 3.46 7.16 -3.77
N ALA A 107 2.22 6.71 -3.62
CA ALA A 107 1.81 5.83 -2.51
C ALA A 107 2.59 4.50 -2.52
N VAL A 108 2.73 3.88 -3.70
CA VAL A 108 3.49 2.64 -3.89
C VAL A 108 4.97 2.82 -3.54
N HIS A 109 5.58 3.91 -4.01
CA HIS A 109 6.98 4.22 -3.74
C HIS A 109 7.21 4.45 -2.25
N GLN A 110 6.42 5.32 -1.61
CA GLN A 110 6.56 5.63 -0.19
C GLN A 110 6.40 4.39 0.70
N ALA A 111 5.45 3.52 0.38
CA ALA A 111 5.27 2.27 1.12
C ALA A 111 6.47 1.32 0.97
N ARG A 112 7.04 1.23 -0.24
CA ARG A 112 8.22 0.42 -0.51
C ARG A 112 9.42 0.91 0.29
N GLU A 113 9.75 2.20 0.19
CA GLU A 113 10.86 2.80 0.93
C GLU A 113 10.70 2.55 2.44
N ALA A 114 9.50 2.77 2.98
CA ALA A 114 9.23 2.54 4.40
C ALA A 114 9.42 1.08 4.84
N ALA A 115 9.15 0.12 3.96
CA ALA A 115 9.35 -1.29 4.26
C ALA A 115 10.82 -1.71 4.12
N GLU A 116 11.53 -1.21 3.10
CA GLU A 116 12.96 -1.46 2.91
C GLU A 116 13.78 -0.89 4.08
N GLU A 117 13.46 0.31 4.56
CA GLU A 117 14.07 0.91 5.76
C GLU A 117 13.89 0.05 7.02
N LEU A 118 12.79 -0.71 7.10
CA LEU A 118 12.50 -1.62 8.21
C LEU A 118 13.06 -3.04 7.99
N GLY A 119 13.84 -3.26 6.92
CA GLY A 119 14.37 -4.57 6.57
C GLY A 119 13.29 -5.57 6.17
N ILE A 120 12.10 -5.09 5.79
CA ILE A 120 11.03 -5.94 5.28
C ILE A 120 11.27 -6.14 3.79
N SER A 121 11.60 -7.37 3.42
CA SER A 121 11.57 -7.80 2.01
C SER A 121 10.13 -7.74 1.50
N VAL A 122 9.75 -6.62 0.90
CA VAL A 122 8.51 -6.53 0.13
C VAL A 122 8.74 -7.33 -1.13
N PRO A 123 7.87 -8.28 -1.49
CA PRO A 123 7.98 -8.97 -2.77
C PRO A 123 7.79 -7.93 -3.88
N THR A 124 8.91 -7.43 -4.41
CA THR A 124 9.00 -6.94 -5.77
C THR A 124 8.76 -8.17 -6.63
N TRP A 125 7.52 -8.37 -7.09
CA TRP A 125 7.21 -9.41 -8.07
C TRP A 125 7.85 -9.14 -9.45
N GLU A 126 8.86 -8.28 -9.51
CA GLU A 126 9.82 -8.20 -10.61
C GLU A 126 10.96 -9.12 -10.21
N LEU A 127 11.08 -10.26 -10.89
CA LEU A 127 12.35 -10.97 -10.90
C LEU A 127 13.43 -9.93 -11.22
N PRO A 128 14.53 -9.83 -10.45
CA PRO A 128 15.65 -9.00 -10.87
C PRO A 128 15.98 -9.40 -12.31
N ALA A 129 16.13 -8.42 -13.20
CA ALA A 129 16.59 -8.68 -14.54
C ALA A 129 17.87 -9.50 -14.40
N THR A 130 17.82 -10.78 -14.75
CA THR A 130 18.98 -11.66 -14.78
C THR A 130 20.03 -10.97 -15.64
N GLN A 131 21.11 -10.52 -15.00
CA GLN A 131 22.33 -10.10 -15.67
C GLN A 131 23.00 -11.29 -16.32
#